data_AF-U2N8Z6-F1
#
_entry.id   AF-U2N8Z6-F1
#
_cell.length_a   1.000
_cell.length_b   1.000
_cell.length_c   1.000
_cell.angle_alpha   90.00
_cell.angle_beta   90.00
_cell.angle_gamma   90.00
#
_symmetry.space_group_name_H-M   'P 1'
#
loop_
_entity.id
_entity.type
_entity.pdbx_description
1 polymer ?
#
loop_
_entity_poly.entity_id
_entity_poly.type
_entity_poly.pdbx_seq_one_letter_code
_entity_poly.pdbx_strand_id
1 'polypeptide(L)'
;GAGVAWNGNTSKHGLIVNGDDVTSYALFNEHFQEYDTLWNGENGATYFYQNEKAYDPISQEAWMSHNGTVKGYSAYKVANNVNNHYAVGLGIYNVFIYTGPTYDSTEVQIELENAIEVPNKEGVVVENACIQTFAKENGVMQKFNHIINGTGEGVSSGIDKVTGEKGEGWSRKFILSYKNGRTVRGFNGSIIEQGYQPTNE
;
A
#
# COMPACT_ATOMS: atom_id res chain seq x y z
N GLY A 1 -15.09 4.93 -13.41
CA GLY A 1 -15.91 5.09 -14.64
C GLY A 1 -17.39 5.04 -14.28
N ALA A 2 -18.29 5.41 -15.20
CA ALA A 2 -19.72 5.21 -14.96
C ALA A 2 -20.01 3.72 -14.73
N GLY A 3 -20.76 3.38 -13.66
CA GLY A 3 -21.08 2.00 -13.30
C GLY A 3 -20.01 1.25 -12.49
N VAL A 4 -18.97 1.94 -11.99
CA VAL A 4 -17.98 1.36 -11.07
C VAL A 4 -18.51 1.41 -9.63
N ALA A 5 -18.42 0.29 -8.94
CA ALA A 5 -18.90 0.07 -7.58
C ALA A 5 -18.17 -1.12 -6.96
N TRP A 6 -17.95 -1.10 -5.64
CA TRP A 6 -17.22 -2.14 -4.91
C TRP A 6 -17.67 -3.57 -5.25
N ASN A 7 -18.98 -3.79 -5.37
CA ASN A 7 -19.57 -5.08 -5.73
C ASN A 7 -20.02 -5.18 -7.20
N GLY A 8 -19.85 -4.12 -7.99
CA GLY A 8 -20.31 -4.04 -9.39
C GLY A 8 -19.27 -4.55 -10.40
N ASN A 9 -17.98 -4.39 -10.10
CA ASN A 9 -16.87 -4.75 -10.99
C ASN A 9 -15.69 -5.33 -10.19
N THR A 10 -16.02 -6.30 -9.32
CA THR A 10 -15.07 -6.94 -8.40
C THR A 10 -13.85 -7.50 -9.14
N SER A 11 -12.66 -7.13 -8.67
CA SER A 11 -11.41 -7.72 -9.11
C SER A 11 -10.43 -7.80 -7.94
N LYS A 12 -9.99 -9.01 -7.62
CA LYS A 12 -9.16 -9.29 -6.45
C LYS A 12 -7.74 -8.78 -6.63
N HIS A 13 -7.10 -9.15 -7.74
CA HIS A 13 -5.71 -8.85 -8.05
C HIS A 13 -5.59 -8.36 -9.49
N GLY A 14 -4.59 -7.51 -9.75
CA GLY A 14 -4.24 -7.11 -11.11
C GLY A 14 -3.16 -7.99 -11.71
N LEU A 15 -2.11 -8.27 -10.93
CA LEU A 15 -0.98 -9.10 -11.34
C LEU A 15 -0.60 -10.08 -10.25
N ILE A 16 -0.51 -11.36 -10.62
CA ILE A 16 0.11 -12.41 -9.82
C ILE A 16 1.31 -12.96 -10.58
N VAL A 17 2.51 -12.87 -10.00
CA VAL A 17 3.74 -13.39 -10.59
C VAL A 17 4.15 -14.66 -9.87
N ASN A 18 3.91 -15.81 -10.51
CA ASN A 18 4.28 -17.12 -9.97
C ASN A 18 5.61 -17.67 -10.51
N GLY A 19 6.12 -17.13 -11.61
CA GLY A 19 7.37 -17.59 -12.21
C GLY A 19 8.60 -16.96 -11.56
N ASP A 20 9.67 -17.72 -11.50
CA ASP A 20 10.99 -17.24 -11.09
C ASP A 20 11.64 -16.40 -12.21
N ASP A 21 12.61 -15.57 -11.84
CA ASP A 21 13.43 -14.74 -12.76
C ASP A 21 12.62 -13.78 -13.65
N VAL A 22 11.41 -13.42 -13.23
CA VAL A 22 10.57 -12.45 -13.93
C VAL A 22 11.08 -11.03 -13.67
N THR A 23 11.24 -10.24 -14.73
CA THR A 23 11.52 -8.82 -14.63
C THR A 23 10.38 -8.00 -15.23
N SER A 24 9.93 -6.99 -14.49
CA SER A 24 8.95 -6.01 -14.94
C SER A 24 9.58 -4.62 -15.01
N TYR A 25 9.39 -3.95 -16.15
CA TYR A 25 9.78 -2.56 -16.35
C TYR A 25 8.53 -1.71 -16.54
N ALA A 26 8.45 -0.59 -15.82
CA ALA A 26 7.35 0.36 -15.91
C ALA A 26 5.98 -0.28 -15.68
N LEU A 27 5.78 -0.86 -14.49
CA LEU A 27 4.52 -1.50 -14.13
C LEU A 27 3.50 -0.47 -13.61
N PHE A 28 2.32 -0.43 -14.21
CA PHE A 28 1.16 0.36 -13.78
C PHE A 28 0.04 -0.62 -13.45
N ASN A 29 -0.48 -0.58 -12.22
CA ASN A 29 -1.46 -1.56 -11.75
C ASN A 29 -2.35 -0.92 -10.68
N GLU A 30 -3.68 -0.89 -10.87
CA GLU A 30 -4.55 0.03 -10.11
C GLU A 30 -5.94 -0.57 -9.81
N HIS A 31 -6.51 -0.16 -8.67
CA HIS A 31 -7.92 -0.33 -8.28
C HIS A 31 -8.41 -1.75 -8.02
N PHE A 32 -7.58 -2.59 -7.40
CA PHE A 32 -7.98 -3.94 -7.00
C PHE A 32 -8.41 -4.03 -5.53
N GLN A 33 -9.27 -5.00 -5.23
CA GLN A 33 -9.88 -5.18 -3.90
C GLN A 33 -8.92 -5.83 -2.90
N GLU A 34 -8.03 -6.70 -3.36
CA GLU A 34 -7.03 -7.36 -2.53
C GLU A 34 -5.63 -6.82 -2.91
N TYR A 35 -4.61 -7.67 -2.94
CA TYR A 35 -3.27 -7.29 -3.36
C TYR A 35 -3.25 -6.92 -4.85
N ASP A 36 -2.95 -5.67 -5.20
CA ASP A 36 -2.92 -5.26 -6.62
C ASP A 36 -1.86 -6.08 -7.36
N THR A 37 -0.64 -6.11 -6.81
CA THR A 37 0.46 -6.96 -7.26
C THR A 37 0.85 -7.96 -6.17
N LEU A 38 0.76 -9.25 -6.48
CA LEU A 38 1.26 -10.34 -5.64
C LEU A 38 2.42 -11.07 -6.34
N TRP A 39 3.57 -11.12 -5.69
CA TRP A 39 4.78 -11.74 -6.21
C TRP A 39 5.16 -12.98 -5.40
N ASN A 40 5.09 -14.15 -6.05
CA ASN A 40 5.34 -15.45 -5.45
C ASN A 40 6.65 -16.10 -5.93
N GLY A 41 7.15 -15.73 -7.11
CA GLY A 41 8.38 -16.28 -7.69
C GLY A 41 9.67 -15.67 -7.13
N GLU A 42 10.76 -16.43 -7.21
CA GLU A 42 12.10 -16.04 -6.80
C GLU A 42 12.79 -15.14 -7.84
N ASN A 43 13.82 -14.41 -7.40
CA ASN A 43 14.66 -13.56 -8.22
C ASN A 43 13.88 -12.51 -9.05
N GLY A 44 12.71 -12.11 -8.55
CA GLY A 44 11.88 -11.11 -9.18
C GLY A 44 12.53 -9.74 -9.20
N ALA A 45 12.31 -8.97 -10.26
CA ALA A 45 12.76 -7.58 -10.35
C ALA A 45 11.66 -6.66 -10.87
N THR A 46 11.43 -5.54 -10.19
CA THR A 46 10.57 -4.44 -10.66
C THR A 46 11.34 -3.14 -10.75
N TYR A 47 11.41 -2.58 -11.94
CA TYR A 47 11.99 -1.28 -12.21
C TYR A 47 10.87 -0.32 -12.56
N PHE A 48 10.54 0.57 -11.63
CA PHE A 48 9.39 1.46 -11.64
C PHE A 48 8.04 0.74 -11.44
N TYR A 49 7.27 1.23 -10.47
CA TYR A 49 5.90 0.82 -10.20
C TYR A 49 5.05 2.04 -9.89
N GLN A 50 3.87 2.12 -10.49
CA GLN A 50 2.83 3.05 -10.10
C GLN A 50 1.56 2.28 -9.74
N ASN A 51 0.92 2.70 -8.65
CA ASN A 51 -0.35 2.18 -8.20
C ASN A 51 -1.25 3.27 -7.61
N GLU A 52 -2.54 3.14 -7.89
CA GLU A 52 -3.63 3.74 -7.13
C GLU A 52 -4.45 2.63 -6.46
N LYS A 53 -4.65 2.75 -5.14
CA LYS A 53 -5.58 1.84 -4.45
C LYS A 53 -7.01 2.09 -4.89
N ALA A 54 -7.87 1.08 -4.72
CA ALA A 54 -9.31 1.21 -4.96
C ALA A 54 -9.88 2.42 -4.20
N TYR A 55 -10.81 3.13 -4.82
CA TYR A 55 -11.33 4.40 -4.28
C TYR A 55 -12.47 4.22 -3.27
N ASP A 56 -13.06 3.03 -3.31
CA ASP A 56 -14.41 2.72 -2.86
C ASP A 56 -14.55 1.51 -1.91
N PRO A 57 -13.58 1.18 -1.02
CA PRO A 57 -13.87 0.30 0.10
C PRO A 57 -15.10 0.76 0.90
N ILE A 58 -16.01 -0.18 1.18
CA ILE A 58 -17.33 0.12 1.78
C ILE A 58 -17.30 0.23 3.31
N SER A 59 -16.39 -0.48 3.97
CA SER A 59 -16.13 -0.39 5.41
C SER A 59 -14.72 -0.90 5.71
N GLN A 60 -14.16 -0.54 6.86
CA GLN A 60 -12.85 -1.07 7.24
C GLN A 60 -12.92 -2.59 7.47
N GLU A 61 -13.99 -3.08 8.09
CA GLU A 61 -14.19 -4.50 8.39
C GLU A 61 -14.33 -5.35 7.11
N ALA A 62 -14.91 -4.78 6.06
CA ALA A 62 -15.01 -5.42 4.75
C ALA A 62 -13.67 -5.44 3.99
N TRP A 63 -12.69 -4.65 4.44
CA TRP A 63 -11.41 -4.47 3.76
C TRP A 63 -10.24 -4.64 4.75
N MET A 64 -10.06 -5.89 5.16
CA MET A 64 -8.99 -6.34 6.06
C MET A 64 -8.25 -7.51 5.42
N SER A 65 -6.92 -7.48 5.42
CA SER A 65 -6.06 -8.60 5.03
C SER A 65 -5.66 -9.44 6.25
N HIS A 66 -4.80 -10.45 6.02
CA HIS A 66 -4.25 -11.33 7.05
C HIS A 66 -5.35 -11.93 7.94
N ASN A 67 -6.37 -12.52 7.32
CA ASN A 67 -7.53 -13.10 8.00
C ASN A 67 -8.26 -12.11 8.93
N GLY A 68 -8.35 -10.84 8.54
CA GLY A 68 -9.09 -9.83 9.29
C GLY A 68 -8.27 -9.09 10.35
N THR A 69 -6.96 -9.28 10.39
CA THR A 69 -6.10 -8.70 11.46
C THR A 69 -5.33 -7.46 11.04
N VAL A 70 -5.21 -7.19 9.73
CA VAL A 70 -4.45 -6.05 9.18
C VAL A 70 -5.36 -5.21 8.30
N LYS A 71 -5.26 -3.88 8.42
CA LYS A 71 -6.12 -2.94 7.69
C LYS A 71 -5.73 -2.90 6.20
N GLY A 72 -6.67 -3.25 5.33
CA GLY A 72 -6.50 -3.22 3.88
C GLY A 72 -5.47 -4.21 3.32
N TYR A 73 -5.36 -4.24 2.00
CA TYR A 73 -4.40 -5.08 1.27
C TYR A 73 -3.35 -4.21 0.57
N SER A 74 -2.06 -4.54 0.76
CA SER A 74 -0.94 -3.81 0.16
C SER A 74 -1.01 -3.76 -1.36
N ALA A 75 -0.52 -2.66 -1.94
CA ALA A 75 -0.43 -2.52 -3.39
C ALA A 75 0.62 -3.44 -4.00
N TYR A 76 1.71 -3.70 -3.26
CA TYR A 76 2.80 -4.54 -3.71
C TYR A 76 3.18 -5.52 -2.61
N LYS A 77 2.78 -6.79 -2.77
CA LYS A 77 3.06 -7.88 -1.84
C LYS A 77 4.06 -8.84 -2.45
N VAL A 78 5.18 -9.08 -1.76
CA VAL A 78 6.08 -10.21 -2.01
C VAL A 78 5.79 -11.28 -0.97
N ALA A 79 5.55 -12.52 -1.42
CA ALA A 79 5.22 -13.63 -0.55
C ALA A 79 6.40 -13.95 0.41
N ASN A 80 6.08 -14.39 1.62
CA ASN A 80 7.08 -14.49 2.69
C ASN A 80 8.11 -15.62 2.46
N ASN A 81 7.78 -16.59 1.60
CA ASN A 81 8.68 -17.66 1.20
C ASN A 81 9.76 -17.20 0.21
N VAL A 82 9.54 -16.11 -0.54
CA VAL A 82 10.52 -15.55 -1.51
C VAL A 82 11.78 -15.11 -0.77
N ASN A 83 12.96 -15.49 -1.29
CA ASN A 83 14.25 -15.21 -0.69
C ASN A 83 14.99 -14.07 -1.40
N ASN A 84 14.79 -13.94 -2.71
CA ASN A 84 15.41 -12.92 -3.53
C ASN A 84 14.36 -12.13 -4.31
N HIS A 85 14.35 -10.82 -4.13
CA HIS A 85 13.46 -9.92 -4.86
C HIS A 85 14.04 -8.50 -4.86
N TYR A 86 13.94 -7.80 -5.99
CA TYR A 86 14.36 -6.42 -6.12
C TYR A 86 13.23 -5.53 -6.63
N ALA A 87 13.01 -4.39 -6.01
CA ALA A 87 12.05 -3.42 -6.48
C ALA A 87 12.57 -1.99 -6.28
N VAL A 88 12.50 -1.14 -7.32
CA VAL A 88 12.98 0.25 -7.23
C VAL A 88 12.03 1.23 -7.89
N GLY A 89 11.82 2.38 -7.25
CA GLY A 89 10.98 3.46 -7.79
C GLY A 89 9.50 3.14 -7.71
N LEU A 90 9.00 2.86 -6.51
CA LEU A 90 7.61 2.48 -6.27
C LEU A 90 6.82 3.71 -5.80
N GLY A 91 5.74 4.05 -6.49
CA GLY A 91 4.79 5.10 -6.09
C GLY A 91 3.40 4.54 -5.88
N ILE A 92 2.85 4.66 -4.67
CA ILE A 92 1.57 4.06 -4.29
C ILE A 92 0.67 5.14 -3.68
N TYR A 93 -0.54 5.30 -4.24
CA TYR A 93 -1.35 6.48 -3.95
C TYR A 93 -2.62 6.12 -3.16
N ASN A 94 -2.82 6.82 -2.04
CA ASN A 94 -4.03 6.82 -1.24
C ASN A 94 -5.05 7.75 -1.90
N VAL A 95 -6.03 7.18 -2.59
CA VAL A 95 -7.05 7.98 -3.29
C VAL A 95 -8.36 8.04 -2.51
N PHE A 96 -8.90 6.92 -1.99
CA PHE A 96 -10.06 6.83 -1.07
C PHE A 96 -11.06 8.02 -1.14
N ILE A 97 -11.63 8.27 -2.33
CA ILE A 97 -12.53 9.42 -2.59
C ILE A 97 -14.02 9.04 -2.69
N TYR A 98 -14.33 7.73 -2.65
CA TYR A 98 -15.69 7.18 -2.77
C TYR A 98 -15.93 6.07 -1.74
N THR A 99 -15.31 6.18 -0.56
CA THR A 99 -15.46 5.20 0.51
C THR A 99 -16.85 5.22 1.12
N GLY A 100 -17.24 4.11 1.75
CA GLY A 100 -18.53 3.97 2.42
C GLY A 100 -19.64 3.35 1.56
N PRO A 101 -20.75 2.92 2.17
CA PRO A 101 -21.81 2.17 1.50
C PRO A 101 -22.60 3.00 0.48
N THR A 102 -22.57 4.33 0.60
CA THR A 102 -23.23 5.28 -0.32
C THR A 102 -22.28 5.91 -1.34
N TYR A 103 -20.99 5.53 -1.31
CA TYR A 103 -19.91 6.15 -2.08
C TYR A 103 -19.67 7.64 -1.73
N ASP A 104 -20.03 8.03 -0.51
CA ASP A 104 -19.72 9.34 0.07
C ASP A 104 -18.56 9.22 1.07
N SER A 105 -17.37 9.70 0.67
CA SER A 105 -16.15 9.69 1.47
C SER A 105 -16.20 10.58 2.73
N THR A 106 -17.37 11.14 3.08
CA THR A 106 -17.63 11.78 4.37
C THR A 106 -18.25 10.82 5.39
N GLU A 107 -18.56 9.57 5.01
CA GLU A 107 -19.21 8.59 5.88
C GLU A 107 -18.24 7.70 6.64
N VAL A 108 -17.29 7.08 5.94
CA VAL A 108 -16.45 6.00 6.47
C VAL A 108 -14.97 6.34 6.37
N GLN A 109 -14.27 6.21 7.50
CA GLN A 109 -12.81 6.28 7.54
C GLN A 109 -12.24 4.94 7.08
N ILE A 110 -11.27 4.99 6.16
CA ILE A 110 -10.54 3.82 5.69
C ILE A 110 -9.05 4.07 5.91
N GLU A 111 -8.39 3.02 6.38
CA GLU A 111 -6.95 2.96 6.53
C GLU A 111 -6.38 1.76 5.78
N LEU A 112 -5.17 1.95 5.25
CA LEU A 112 -4.29 0.87 4.81
C LEU A 112 -3.09 0.81 5.75
N GLU A 113 -2.79 -0.36 6.30
CA GLU A 113 -1.68 -0.51 7.23
C GLU A 113 -0.34 -0.33 6.53
N ASN A 114 -0.09 -1.10 5.48
CA ASN A 114 1.15 -1.07 4.71
C ASN A 114 0.85 -0.95 3.21
N ALA A 115 1.43 0.06 2.56
CA ALA A 115 1.38 0.16 1.09
C ALA A 115 2.16 -0.96 0.40
N ILE A 116 3.26 -1.40 1.01
CA ILE A 116 4.16 -2.46 0.54
C ILE A 116 4.33 -3.51 1.64
N GLU A 117 4.29 -4.78 1.28
CA GLU A 117 4.64 -5.87 2.19
C GLU A 117 5.65 -6.82 1.55
N VAL A 118 6.79 -7.03 2.22
CA VAL A 118 7.87 -7.93 1.74
C VAL A 118 8.46 -8.76 2.88
N PRO A 119 9.08 -9.93 2.64
CA PRO A 119 9.79 -10.64 3.70
C PRO A 119 11.03 -9.90 4.19
N ASN A 120 11.33 -10.01 5.48
CA ASN A 120 12.56 -9.54 6.10
C ASN A 120 13.68 -10.54 5.80
N LYS A 121 14.27 -10.42 4.61
CA LYS A 121 15.40 -11.24 4.17
C LYS A 121 16.47 -10.38 3.51
N GLU A 122 17.71 -10.86 3.58
CA GLU A 122 18.86 -10.18 2.96
C GLU A 122 18.77 -10.10 1.43
N GLY A 123 18.13 -11.06 0.77
CA GLY A 123 17.94 -11.05 -0.69
C GLY A 123 16.76 -10.19 -1.16
N VAL A 124 15.95 -9.65 -0.26
CA VAL A 124 14.75 -8.88 -0.59
C VAL A 124 15.00 -7.40 -0.31
N VAL A 125 15.04 -6.61 -1.38
CA VAL A 125 15.44 -5.20 -1.35
C VAL A 125 14.41 -4.34 -2.07
N VAL A 126 13.96 -3.29 -1.40
CA VAL A 126 13.13 -2.24 -1.99
C VAL A 126 13.86 -0.91 -1.89
N GLU A 127 13.93 -0.13 -2.97
CA GLU A 127 14.60 1.17 -3.02
C GLU A 127 13.67 2.25 -3.56
N ASN A 128 13.80 3.48 -3.04
CA ASN A 128 13.08 4.65 -3.53
C ASN A 128 11.56 4.42 -3.65
N ALA A 129 10.92 4.08 -2.53
CA ALA A 129 9.47 3.92 -2.46
C ALA A 129 8.82 5.13 -1.81
N CYS A 130 7.66 5.54 -2.32
CA CYS A 130 6.88 6.64 -1.76
C CYS A 130 5.38 6.34 -1.75
N ILE A 131 4.71 6.98 -0.79
CA ILE A 131 3.26 7.07 -0.72
C ILE A 131 2.83 8.52 -0.83
N GLN A 132 1.66 8.74 -1.44
CA GLN A 132 1.04 10.05 -1.62
C GLN A 132 -0.44 9.92 -1.33
N THR A 133 -1.02 10.91 -0.65
CA THR A 133 -2.49 10.99 -0.54
C THR A 133 -3.08 12.01 -1.49
N PHE A 134 -4.21 11.63 -2.07
CA PHE A 134 -5.12 12.43 -2.89
C PHE A 134 -6.56 12.38 -2.34
N ALA A 135 -6.75 11.78 -1.16
CA ALA A 135 -8.05 11.78 -0.49
C ALA A 135 -8.48 13.21 -0.13
N LYS A 136 -9.80 13.42 -0.06
CA LYS A 136 -10.39 14.75 0.09
C LYS A 136 -10.12 15.34 1.49
N GLU A 137 -9.63 16.58 1.54
CA GLU A 137 -9.38 17.29 2.79
C GLU A 137 -10.65 17.60 3.59
N ASN A 138 -11.79 17.75 2.91
CA ASN A 138 -13.10 17.98 3.53
C ASN A 138 -13.89 16.69 3.80
N GLY A 139 -13.29 15.52 3.55
CA GLY A 139 -13.84 14.22 3.88
C GLY A 139 -13.54 13.79 5.32
N VAL A 140 -13.94 12.58 5.66
CA VAL A 140 -13.43 11.95 6.88
C VAL A 140 -12.02 11.42 6.64
N MET A 141 -11.27 11.21 7.72
CA MET A 141 -9.89 10.79 7.67
C MET A 141 -9.70 9.52 6.81
N GLN A 142 -8.81 9.61 5.83
CA GLN A 142 -8.33 8.50 5.01
C GLN A 142 -6.82 8.40 5.17
N LYS A 143 -6.29 7.20 5.45
CA LYS A 143 -4.87 7.05 5.83
C LYS A 143 -4.19 5.88 5.15
N PHE A 144 -2.92 6.06 4.81
CA PHE A 144 -1.95 4.97 4.77
C PHE A 144 -1.04 5.13 5.98
N ASN A 145 -0.94 4.11 6.83
CA ASN A 145 -0.21 4.19 8.09
C ASN A 145 1.30 4.09 7.86
N HIS A 146 1.73 3.21 6.96
CA HIS A 146 3.13 2.94 6.68
C HIS A 146 3.41 2.73 5.20
N ILE A 147 4.65 3.04 4.79
CA ILE A 147 5.13 2.75 3.43
C ILE A 147 5.36 1.25 3.28
N ILE A 148 6.04 0.64 4.25
CA ILE A 148 6.42 -0.76 4.18
C ILE A 148 6.56 -1.38 5.57
N ASN A 149 5.93 -2.54 5.79
CA ASN A 149 6.15 -3.40 6.97
C ASN A 149 6.18 -2.67 8.33
N GLY A 150 5.29 -1.71 8.58
CA GLY A 150 5.22 -0.94 9.82
C GLY A 150 6.20 0.24 9.91
N THR A 151 6.84 0.63 8.79
CA THR A 151 7.86 1.69 8.75
C THR A 151 7.67 2.65 7.58
N GLY A 152 8.38 3.77 7.63
CA GLY A 152 8.05 4.93 6.83
C GLY A 152 6.87 5.70 7.43
N GLU A 153 6.94 7.03 7.32
CA GLU A 153 5.84 7.90 7.74
C GLU A 153 4.61 7.66 6.87
N GLY A 154 3.44 7.63 7.52
CA GLY A 154 2.15 7.57 6.86
C GLY A 154 1.74 8.88 6.20
N VAL A 155 0.70 8.81 5.38
CA VAL A 155 0.01 9.97 4.81
C VAL A 155 -1.47 9.94 5.18
N SER A 156 -2.04 11.10 5.42
CA SER A 156 -3.46 11.22 5.77
C SER A 156 -4.08 12.49 5.19
N SER A 157 -5.38 12.43 4.90
CA SER A 157 -6.18 13.58 4.49
C SER A 157 -7.60 13.42 5.04
N GLY A 158 -8.30 14.54 5.27
CA GLY A 158 -9.60 14.54 5.92
C GLY A 158 -9.53 14.80 7.42
N ILE A 159 -10.66 14.60 8.11
CA ILE A 159 -10.79 14.84 9.55
C ILE A 159 -11.24 13.55 10.25
N ASP A 160 -10.55 13.18 11.33
CA ASP A 160 -10.95 12.03 12.14
C ASP A 160 -12.23 12.37 12.90
N LYS A 161 -13.27 11.57 12.70
CA LYS A 161 -14.60 11.76 13.28
C LYS A 161 -14.64 11.57 14.78
N VAL A 162 -13.69 10.82 15.34
CA VAL A 162 -13.64 10.50 16.77
C VAL A 162 -12.77 11.53 17.50
N THR A 163 -11.58 11.80 16.98
CA THR A 163 -10.58 12.64 17.66
C THR A 163 -10.60 14.09 17.21
N GLY A 164 -11.14 14.37 16.02
CA GLY A 164 -11.06 15.69 15.37
C GLY A 164 -9.67 15.99 14.79
N GLU A 165 -8.75 15.02 14.78
CA GLU A 165 -7.44 15.16 14.15
C GLU A 165 -7.61 15.53 12.68
N LYS A 166 -6.82 16.48 12.19
CA LYS A 166 -6.78 16.85 10.78
C LYS A 166 -5.61 16.15 10.12
N GLY A 167 -5.87 15.47 9.00
CA GLY A 167 -4.83 14.89 8.18
C GLY A 167 -3.95 15.97 7.54
N GLU A 168 -2.79 15.55 7.03
CA GLU A 168 -1.82 16.43 6.39
C GLU A 168 -2.34 17.07 5.09
N GLY A 169 -3.42 16.54 4.52
CA GLY A 169 -3.98 16.99 3.24
C GLY A 169 -3.09 16.52 2.09
N TRP A 170 -2.67 17.40 1.19
CA TRP A 170 -1.71 17.03 0.14
C TRP A 170 -0.33 16.71 0.72
N SER A 171 -0.02 15.42 0.89
CA SER A 171 1.22 14.95 1.51
C SER A 171 1.85 13.75 0.81
N ARG A 172 3.19 13.73 0.81
CA ARG A 172 4.04 12.66 0.29
C ARG A 172 5.08 12.27 1.31
N LYS A 173 5.27 10.97 1.49
CA LYS A 173 6.35 10.40 2.30
C LYS A 173 7.13 9.38 1.49
N PHE A 174 8.40 9.20 1.83
CA PHE A 174 9.28 8.28 1.12
C PHE A 174 10.27 7.60 2.04
N ILE A 175 10.75 6.44 1.60
CA ILE A 175 11.93 5.76 2.11
C ILE A 175 13.00 5.73 1.02
N LEU A 176 14.27 5.68 1.44
CA LEU A 176 15.39 5.46 0.53
C LEU A 176 15.55 3.97 0.24
N SER A 177 15.46 3.13 1.28
CA SER A 177 15.53 1.69 1.12
C SER A 177 14.88 0.90 2.24
N TYR A 178 14.57 -0.36 1.93
CA TYR A 178 14.19 -1.42 2.85
C TYR A 178 14.99 -2.68 2.52
N LYS A 179 15.64 -3.27 3.53
CA LYS A 179 16.34 -4.54 3.38
C LYS A 179 16.38 -5.29 4.70
N ASN A 180 15.99 -6.57 4.71
CA ASN A 180 16.01 -7.41 5.90
C ASN A 180 15.40 -6.75 7.16
N GLY A 181 14.21 -6.17 7.03
CA GLY A 181 13.57 -5.47 8.15
C GLY A 181 14.10 -4.07 8.45
N ARG A 182 15.18 -3.62 7.81
CA ARG A 182 15.78 -2.30 8.05
C ARG A 182 15.30 -1.30 7.02
N THR A 183 14.61 -0.27 7.48
CA THR A 183 14.18 0.87 6.67
C THR A 183 15.16 2.03 6.85
N VAL A 184 15.56 2.64 5.75
CA VAL A 184 16.38 3.86 5.74
C VAL A 184 15.56 4.98 5.11
N ARG A 185 15.39 6.09 5.83
CA ARG A 185 14.67 7.28 5.35
C ARG A 185 15.28 8.58 5.88
N GLY A 186 14.65 9.69 5.52
CA GLY A 186 15.15 11.03 5.86
C GLY A 186 16.28 11.49 4.94
N PHE A 187 16.62 12.76 5.04
CA PHE A 187 17.69 13.35 4.23
C PHE A 187 19.02 12.66 4.55
N ASN A 188 19.71 12.15 3.52
CA ASN A 188 20.95 11.37 3.64
C ASN A 188 20.84 10.11 4.54
N GLY A 189 19.64 9.52 4.67
CA GLY A 189 19.45 8.29 5.45
C GLY A 189 19.63 8.48 6.96
N SER A 190 19.30 9.67 7.45
CA SER A 190 19.45 10.06 8.86
C SER A 190 18.56 9.28 9.83
N ILE A 191 17.52 8.59 9.33
CA ILE A 191 16.55 7.86 10.13
C ILE A 191 16.56 6.38 9.73
N ILE A 192 16.65 5.52 10.74
CA ILE A 192 16.63 4.07 10.61
C ILE A 192 15.47 3.53 11.44
N GLU A 193 14.65 2.69 10.82
CA GLU A 193 13.51 2.04 11.48
C GLU A 193 13.59 0.53 11.30
N GLN A 194 13.03 -0.21 12.25
CA GLN A 194 12.94 -1.65 12.20
C GLN A 194 11.51 -2.05 11.85
N GLY A 195 11.33 -2.59 10.64
CA GLY A 195 10.07 -3.15 10.19
C GLY A 195 9.86 -4.58 10.66
N TYR A 196 8.59 -4.95 10.72
CA TYR A 196 8.14 -6.26 11.16
C TYR A 196 8.11 -7.23 10.00
N GLN A 197 8.33 -8.51 10.29
CA GLN A 197 8.08 -9.57 9.33
C GLN A 197 6.56 -9.67 9.12
N PRO A 198 6.04 -9.53 7.89
CA PRO A 198 4.61 -9.71 7.65
C PRO A 198 4.17 -11.12 8.04
N THR A 199 2.95 -11.27 8.52
CA THR A 199 2.32 -12.57 8.72
C THR A 199 2.15 -13.29 7.39
N ASN A 200 2.03 -14.62 7.43
CA ASN A 200 1.69 -15.39 6.23
C ASN A 200 0.20 -15.25 5.96
N GLU A 201 -0.16 -15.08 4.70
CA GLU A 201 -1.52 -15.15 4.16
C GLU A 201 -1.51 -16.00 2.89
#